data_AF-A0A6A1TPC9-F1
#
_entry.id   AF-A0A6A1TPC9-F1
#
_cell.length_a   1.000
_cell.length_b   1.000
_cell.length_c   1.000
_cell.angle_alpha   90.00
_cell.angle_beta   90.00
_cell.angle_gamma   90.00
#
_symmetry.space_group_name_H-M   'P 1'
#
loop_
_entity.id
_entity.type
_entity.pdbx_description
1 polymer ?
#
loop_
_entity_poly.entity_id
_entity_poly.type
_entity_poly.pdbx_seq_one_letter_code
_entity_poly.pdbx_strand_id
1 'polypeptide(L)'
;MAVTSKQVGIGAAVAGLSAIVALVTAIVTLYSQVSDVITSSVFDRLRKDFAPIGTVVSSVLTPEEFAKSIDENVGWQIKDRTWVLADGRAVEGTKFAIDTNGRTIPDLRGLFLRGIDTGGGRQAGSIEDFATALPRSSPFTGTTELTGAHTHAGGAALGGGDQFEAGGDDYRVLSVTTTQAAGGHSHALAITGGGDGETRPRNAAVYYFIKIN
;
A
#
# COMPACT_ATOMS: atom_id res chain seq x y z
N MET A 1 50.60 -48.56 55.03
CA MET A 1 51.52 -47.54 54.48
C MET A 1 51.25 -46.23 55.20
N ALA A 2 52.23 -45.66 55.90
CA ALA A 2 52.07 -44.39 56.60
C ALA A 2 52.16 -43.22 55.61
N VAL A 3 51.19 -42.31 55.63
CA VAL A 3 51.17 -41.12 54.78
C VAL A 3 52.21 -40.14 55.32
N THR A 4 53.15 -39.73 54.48
CA THR A 4 54.21 -38.78 54.87
C THR A 4 53.66 -37.35 54.95
N SER A 5 54.26 -36.51 55.80
CA SER A 5 53.88 -35.09 55.92
C SER A 5 53.92 -34.33 54.59
N LYS A 6 54.83 -34.71 53.68
CA LYS A 6 54.87 -34.21 52.29
C LYS A 6 53.63 -34.59 51.48
N GLN A 7 53.14 -35.83 51.61
CA GLN A 7 51.93 -36.28 50.92
C GLN A 7 50.67 -35.58 51.47
N VAL A 8 50.64 -35.28 52.77
CA VAL A 8 49.57 -34.46 53.38
C VAL A 8 49.61 -33.02 52.86
N GLY A 9 50.81 -32.42 52.76
CA GLY A 9 50.97 -31.05 52.24
C GLY A 9 50.59 -30.91 50.76
N ILE A 10 50.93 -31.90 49.92
CA ILE A 10 50.52 -31.93 48.50
C ILE A 10 49.00 -32.11 48.40
N GLY A 11 48.41 -33.00 49.20
CA GLY A 11 46.95 -33.18 49.23
C GLY A 11 46.19 -31.91 49.63
N ALA A 12 46.69 -31.19 50.64
CA ALA A 12 46.12 -29.91 51.07
C ALA A 12 46.24 -28.82 49.99
N ALA A 13 47.38 -28.74 49.30
CA ALA A 13 47.59 -27.78 48.21
C ALA A 13 46.67 -28.06 47.01
N VAL A 14 46.51 -29.34 46.62
CA VAL A 14 45.62 -29.75 45.53
C VAL A 14 44.15 -29.48 45.90
N ALA A 15 43.74 -29.77 47.14
CA ALA A 15 42.39 -29.47 47.61
C ALA A 15 42.10 -27.95 47.61
N GLY A 16 43.06 -27.13 48.05
CA GLY A 16 42.93 -25.67 48.02
C GLY A 16 42.82 -25.12 46.60
N LEU A 17 43.65 -25.60 45.68
CA LEU A 17 43.61 -25.19 44.27
C LEU A 17 42.27 -25.58 43.62
N SER A 18 41.78 -26.79 43.90
CA SER A 18 40.51 -27.30 43.37
C SER A 18 39.31 -26.48 43.88
N ALA A 19 39.33 -26.07 45.15
CA ALA A 19 38.30 -25.19 45.72
C ALA A 19 38.28 -23.80 45.05
N ILE A 20 39.45 -23.24 44.74
CA ILE A 20 39.56 -21.95 44.02
C ILE A 20 39.01 -22.09 42.60
N VAL A 21 39.37 -23.16 41.87
CA VAL A 21 38.88 -23.39 40.51
C VAL A 21 37.35 -23.58 40.49
N ALA A 22 36.80 -24.31 41.46
CA ALA A 22 35.35 -24.48 41.59
C ALA A 22 34.63 -23.14 41.85
N LEU A 23 35.19 -22.29 42.72
CA LEU A 23 34.65 -20.97 43.01
C LEU A 23 34.66 -20.06 41.78
N VAL A 24 35.78 -20.03 41.04
CA VAL A 24 35.89 -19.23 39.80
C VAL A 24 34.89 -19.72 38.76
N THR A 25 34.75 -21.04 38.60
CA THR A 25 33.79 -21.63 37.65
C THR A 25 32.35 -21.28 38.02
N ALA A 26 32.00 -21.32 39.31
CA ALA A 26 30.68 -20.93 39.80
C ALA A 26 30.39 -19.44 39.55
N ILE A 27 31.38 -18.56 39.77
CA ILE A 27 31.24 -17.11 39.50
C ILE A 27 31.04 -16.86 38.00
N VAL A 28 31.82 -17.51 37.14
CA VAL A 28 31.67 -17.38 35.67
C VAL A 28 30.30 -17.86 35.20
N THR A 29 29.83 -18.99 35.73
CA THR A 29 28.52 -19.55 35.40
C THR A 29 27.38 -18.65 35.87
N LEU A 30 27.51 -18.07 37.07
CA LEU A 30 26.53 -17.11 37.59
C LEU A 30 26.51 -15.84 36.74
N TYR A 31 27.69 -15.33 36.36
CA TYR A 31 27.79 -14.16 35.50
C TYR A 31 27.16 -14.40 34.13
N SER A 32 27.39 -15.56 33.51
CA SER A 32 26.77 -15.89 32.21
C SER A 32 25.26 -16.00 32.34
N GLN A 33 24.75 -16.70 33.35
CA GLN A 33 23.30 -16.83 33.60
C GLN A 33 22.64 -15.46 33.86
N VAL A 34 23.25 -14.61 34.68
CA VAL A 34 22.73 -13.28 34.99
C VAL A 34 22.80 -12.36 33.77
N SER A 35 23.89 -12.41 33.01
CA SER A 35 24.03 -11.66 31.76
C SER A 35 22.95 -12.03 30.76
N ASP A 36 22.75 -13.33 30.52
CA ASP A 36 21.73 -13.84 29.59
C ASP A 36 20.31 -13.45 30.03
N VAL A 37 20.02 -13.47 31.34
CA VAL A 37 18.74 -13.01 31.88
C VAL A 37 18.56 -11.49 31.69
N ILE A 38 19.59 -10.68 31.89
CA ILE A 38 19.48 -9.22 31.74
C ILE A 38 19.30 -8.82 30.26
N THR A 39 20.08 -9.40 29.34
CA THR A 39 19.95 -9.13 27.90
C THR A 39 18.59 -9.59 27.38
N SER A 40 18.15 -10.79 27.73
CA SER A 40 16.86 -11.34 27.25
C SER A 40 15.63 -10.73 27.91
N SER A 41 15.75 -10.06 29.07
CA SER A 41 14.57 -9.58 29.80
C SER A 41 14.35 -8.08 29.75
N VAL A 42 15.40 -7.27 29.57
CA VAL A 42 15.27 -5.81 29.56
C VAL A 42 15.31 -5.26 28.15
N PHE A 43 16.28 -5.72 27.33
CA PHE A 43 16.42 -5.24 25.96
C PHE A 43 15.40 -5.85 25.01
N ASP A 44 15.04 -7.12 25.20
CA ASP A 44 13.97 -7.73 24.41
C ASP A 44 12.61 -7.13 24.74
N ARG A 45 12.34 -6.75 26.00
CA ARG A 45 11.12 -5.99 26.33
C ARG A 45 11.12 -4.60 25.71
N LEU A 46 12.23 -3.87 25.78
CA LEU A 46 12.34 -2.56 25.13
C LEU A 46 12.21 -2.63 23.59
N ARG A 47 12.75 -3.68 22.95
CA ARG A 47 12.62 -3.91 21.50
C ARG A 47 11.22 -4.41 21.13
N LYS A 48 10.64 -5.34 21.90
CA LYS A 48 9.27 -5.82 21.68
C LYS A 48 8.21 -4.80 22.03
N ASP A 49 8.47 -3.77 22.83
CA ASP A 49 7.45 -2.78 23.21
C ASP A 49 7.52 -1.47 22.42
N PHE A 50 8.43 -1.36 21.44
CA PHE A 50 8.66 -0.11 20.69
C PHE A 50 7.42 0.42 19.93
N ALA A 51 6.41 -0.42 19.69
CA ALA A 51 5.17 -0.03 19.05
C ALA A 51 3.97 -0.87 19.54
N PRO A 52 2.75 -0.32 19.62
CA PRO A 52 1.55 -1.12 19.86
C PRO A 52 1.29 -2.14 18.75
N ILE A 53 0.56 -3.21 19.07
CA ILE A 53 0.06 -4.19 18.08
C ILE A 53 -0.80 -3.50 17.03
N GLY A 54 -0.67 -3.93 15.77
CA GLY A 54 -1.34 -3.32 14.63
C GLY A 54 -0.66 -2.06 14.10
N THR A 55 0.45 -1.62 14.70
CA THR A 55 1.27 -0.54 14.14
C THR A 55 1.77 -0.93 12.76
N VAL A 56 1.63 -0.02 11.79
CA VAL A 56 2.14 -0.16 10.43
C VAL A 56 3.35 0.75 10.25
N VAL A 57 4.45 0.21 9.73
CA VAL A 57 5.66 0.95 9.40
C VAL A 57 6.01 0.78 7.93
N SER A 58 6.56 1.83 7.32
CA SER A 58 7.10 1.79 5.97
C SER A 58 8.60 1.52 6.01
N SER A 59 9.09 0.65 5.12
CA SER A 59 10.52 0.39 4.97
C SER A 59 10.89 0.15 3.50
N VAL A 60 12.12 0.50 3.15
CA VAL A 60 12.72 0.15 1.84
C VAL A 60 13.31 -1.25 1.84
N LEU A 61 13.47 -1.88 3.01
CA LEU A 61 14.02 -3.23 3.15
C LEU A 61 13.00 -4.27 2.69
N THR A 62 13.49 -5.29 1.98
CA THR A 62 12.70 -6.48 1.65
C THR A 62 12.24 -7.23 2.91
N PRO A 63 11.24 -8.11 2.85
CA PRO A 63 10.79 -8.89 4.00
C PRO A 63 11.92 -9.67 4.70
N GLU A 64 12.85 -10.23 3.93
CA GLU A 64 14.01 -10.96 4.41
C GLU A 64 15.00 -10.05 5.13
N GLU A 65 15.32 -8.90 4.52
CA GLU A 65 16.23 -7.90 5.11
C GLU A 65 15.63 -7.25 6.36
N PHE A 66 14.33 -6.94 6.34
CA PHE A 66 13.63 -6.37 7.49
C PHE A 66 13.62 -7.36 8.65
N ALA A 67 13.24 -8.61 8.42
CA ALA A 67 13.27 -9.65 9.44
C ALA A 67 14.69 -9.78 10.04
N LYS A 68 15.71 -9.87 9.18
CA LYS A 68 17.10 -9.94 9.63
C LYS A 68 17.53 -8.71 10.45
N SER A 69 17.04 -7.52 10.12
CA SER A 69 17.38 -6.28 10.85
C SER A 69 16.85 -6.23 12.29
N ILE A 70 15.86 -7.06 12.60
CA ILE A 70 15.26 -7.21 13.93
C ILE A 70 15.55 -8.59 14.55
N ASP A 71 16.60 -9.26 14.09
CA ASP A 71 17.04 -10.58 14.56
C ASP A 71 15.96 -11.70 14.37
N GLU A 72 15.13 -11.59 13.32
CA GLU A 72 14.09 -12.56 12.94
C GLU A 72 14.34 -13.26 11.60
N ASN A 73 13.54 -14.29 11.28
CA ASN A 73 13.59 -15.03 10.02
C ASN A 73 12.20 -15.24 9.39
N VAL A 74 12.09 -15.06 8.06
CA VAL A 74 10.87 -15.32 7.23
C VAL A 74 10.33 -16.73 7.31
N GLY A 75 11.15 -17.73 7.61
CA GLY A 75 10.73 -19.12 7.78
C GLY A 75 10.19 -19.48 9.17
N TRP A 76 10.24 -18.58 10.16
CA TRP A 76 9.68 -18.85 11.49
C TRP A 76 8.15 -18.93 11.45
N GLN A 77 7.58 -19.66 12.40
CA GLN A 77 6.13 -19.73 12.55
C GLN A 77 5.56 -18.35 12.82
N ILE A 78 4.37 -18.06 12.30
CA ILE A 78 3.78 -16.72 12.36
C ILE A 78 3.60 -16.20 13.79
N LYS A 79 3.31 -17.10 14.74
CA LYS A 79 3.18 -16.79 16.17
C LYS A 79 4.48 -16.36 16.83
N ASP A 80 5.63 -16.67 16.22
CA ASP A 80 6.96 -16.34 16.71
C ASP A 80 7.53 -15.09 16.02
N ARG A 81 6.76 -14.46 15.12
CA ARG A 81 7.13 -13.24 14.38
C ARG A 81 6.58 -11.99 15.06
N THR A 82 7.38 -10.95 15.19
CA THR A 82 6.94 -9.64 15.73
C THR A 82 6.32 -8.80 14.62
N TRP A 83 6.95 -8.76 13.45
CA TRP A 83 6.52 -7.96 12.29
C TRP A 83 6.43 -8.82 11.04
N VAL A 84 5.41 -8.55 10.22
CA VAL A 84 5.21 -9.21 8.94
C VAL A 84 4.82 -8.22 7.85
N LEU A 85 5.10 -8.56 6.60
CA LEU A 85 4.63 -7.79 5.46
C LEU A 85 3.09 -7.74 5.48
N ALA A 86 2.52 -6.56 5.31
CA ALA A 86 1.07 -6.34 5.23
C ALA A 86 0.56 -6.75 3.85
N ASP A 87 0.40 -8.06 3.62
CA ASP A 87 0.09 -8.68 2.33
C ASP A 87 -1.20 -9.53 2.33
N GLY A 88 -2.07 -9.33 3.32
CA GLY A 88 -3.34 -10.06 3.41
C GLY A 88 -3.25 -11.46 4.04
N ARG A 89 -2.07 -11.93 4.46
CA ARG A 89 -1.90 -13.28 5.01
C ARG A 89 -2.70 -13.51 6.30
N ALA A 90 -2.99 -14.78 6.58
CA ALA A 90 -3.55 -15.21 7.86
C ALA A 90 -2.49 -15.11 8.97
N VAL A 91 -2.94 -14.69 10.16
CA VAL A 91 -2.10 -14.47 11.36
C VAL A 91 -2.75 -15.07 12.61
N GLU A 92 -3.45 -16.20 12.45
CA GLU A 92 -4.09 -16.91 13.57
C GLU A 92 -3.07 -17.26 14.69
N GLY A 93 -3.51 -17.11 15.94
CA GLY A 93 -2.66 -17.37 17.11
C GLY A 93 -1.68 -16.26 17.48
N THR A 94 -1.70 -15.13 16.75
CA THR A 94 -0.91 -13.93 17.10
C THR A 94 -1.69 -12.99 18.02
N LYS A 95 -0.98 -12.07 18.68
CA LYS A 95 -1.62 -11.05 19.51
C LYS A 95 -2.53 -10.13 18.69
N PHE A 96 -2.15 -9.80 17.45
CA PHE A 96 -3.01 -9.05 16.54
C PHE A 96 -4.36 -9.73 16.32
N ALA A 97 -4.35 -11.05 16.06
CA ALA A 97 -5.60 -11.76 15.79
C ALA A 97 -6.53 -11.81 17.00
N ILE A 98 -5.96 -11.87 18.20
CA ILE A 98 -6.71 -11.83 19.46
C ILE A 98 -7.27 -10.42 19.70
N ASP A 99 -6.42 -9.39 19.63
CA ASP A 99 -6.79 -8.02 20.01
C ASP A 99 -7.78 -7.39 19.01
N THR A 100 -7.68 -7.73 17.72
CA THR A 100 -8.56 -7.18 16.67
C THR A 100 -9.75 -8.07 16.35
N ASN A 101 -9.81 -9.29 16.91
CA ASN A 101 -10.73 -10.35 16.48
C ASN A 101 -10.65 -10.65 14.96
N GLY A 102 -9.52 -10.32 14.31
CA GLY A 102 -9.28 -10.44 12.88
C GLY A 102 -8.24 -11.52 12.57
N ARG A 103 -8.59 -12.52 11.75
CA ARG A 103 -7.68 -13.64 11.44
C ARG A 103 -6.66 -13.34 10.36
N THR A 104 -6.83 -12.22 9.66
CA THR A 104 -6.01 -11.77 8.53
C THR A 104 -5.61 -10.33 8.75
N ILE A 105 -4.39 -9.98 8.34
CA ILE A 105 -3.95 -8.59 8.27
C ILE A 105 -4.42 -7.94 6.96
N PRO A 106 -4.43 -6.61 6.85
CA PRO A 106 -4.68 -5.94 5.57
C PRO A 106 -3.59 -6.23 4.54
N ASP A 107 -3.97 -6.26 3.26
CA ASP A 107 -3.03 -6.20 2.13
C ASP A 107 -2.86 -4.75 1.72
N LEU A 108 -1.69 -4.17 1.99
CA LEU A 108 -1.38 -2.77 1.72
C LEU A 108 -0.53 -2.57 0.47
N ARG A 109 -0.27 -3.64 -0.29
CA ARG A 109 0.56 -3.56 -1.51
C ARG A 109 -0.18 -2.78 -2.59
N GLY A 110 0.48 -1.75 -3.13
CA GLY A 110 -0.09 -0.90 -4.17
C GLY A 110 -1.13 0.11 -3.69
N LEU A 111 -1.42 0.17 -2.39
CA LEU A 111 -2.42 1.06 -1.81
C LEU A 111 -1.81 2.33 -1.22
N PHE A 112 -2.58 3.41 -1.21
CA PHE A 112 -2.29 4.59 -0.42
C PHE A 112 -2.94 4.54 0.95
N LEU A 113 -2.17 4.86 1.98
CA LEU A 113 -2.70 5.02 3.33
C LEU A 113 -3.36 6.37 3.49
N ARG A 114 -4.50 6.39 4.18
CA ARG A 114 -5.24 7.60 4.53
C ARG A 114 -5.65 7.56 6.00
N GLY A 115 -5.78 8.73 6.61
CA GLY A 115 -6.37 8.84 7.94
C GLY A 115 -7.82 8.37 7.96
N ILE A 116 -8.23 7.74 9.06
CA ILE A 116 -9.63 7.41 9.32
C ILE A 116 -10.41 8.70 9.56
N ASP A 117 -11.53 8.82 8.87
CA ASP A 117 -12.59 9.77 9.16
C ASP A 117 -13.70 9.01 9.89
N THR A 118 -13.72 9.11 11.22
CA THR A 118 -14.65 8.36 12.09
C THR A 118 -16.11 8.76 11.88
N GLY A 119 -16.37 9.96 11.33
CA GLY A 119 -17.72 10.39 10.93
C GLY A 119 -18.14 9.94 9.53
N GLY A 120 -17.17 9.48 8.72
CA GLY A 120 -17.37 9.14 7.30
C GLY A 120 -17.68 7.67 7.04
N GLY A 121 -17.94 6.85 8.07
CA GLY A 121 -18.31 5.44 7.95
C GLY A 121 -17.17 4.49 7.55
N ARG A 122 -15.91 4.96 7.53
CA ARG A 122 -14.74 4.15 7.20
C ARG A 122 -14.20 3.42 8.42
N GLN A 123 -13.65 2.23 8.20
CA GLN A 123 -13.11 1.37 9.26
C GLN A 123 -11.58 1.28 9.16
N ALA A 124 -10.92 1.03 10.28
CA ALA A 124 -9.47 0.81 10.28
C ALA A 124 -9.13 -0.46 9.50
N GLY A 125 -8.19 -0.36 8.56
CA GLY A 125 -7.76 -1.50 7.75
C GLY A 125 -8.72 -1.92 6.64
N SER A 126 -9.83 -1.19 6.41
CA SER A 126 -10.66 -1.42 5.22
C SER A 126 -9.89 -1.03 3.95
N ILE A 127 -10.06 -1.83 2.89
CA ILE A 127 -9.62 -1.48 1.55
C ILE A 127 -10.73 -0.66 0.90
N GLU A 128 -10.36 0.52 0.41
CA GLU A 128 -11.29 1.42 -0.28
C GLU A 128 -11.06 1.30 -1.79
N ASP A 129 -12.15 1.22 -2.56
CA ASP A 129 -12.06 1.20 -4.02
C ASP A 129 -11.54 2.51 -4.60
N PHE A 130 -11.07 2.46 -5.85
CA PHE A 130 -10.66 3.65 -6.59
C PHE A 130 -11.82 4.66 -6.64
N ALA A 131 -11.55 5.86 -6.16
CA ALA A 131 -12.51 6.96 -6.21
C ALA A 131 -11.82 8.20 -6.78
N THR A 132 -12.39 8.75 -7.85
CA THR A 132 -11.99 10.05 -8.39
C THR A 132 -13.01 11.09 -7.96
N ALA A 133 -12.57 12.12 -7.23
CA ALA A 133 -13.44 13.27 -6.97
C ALA A 133 -13.48 14.17 -8.21
N LEU A 134 -14.65 14.75 -8.50
CA LEU A 134 -14.74 15.90 -9.41
C LEU A 134 -13.79 17.00 -8.92
N PRO A 135 -13.02 17.66 -9.80
CA PRO A 135 -12.13 18.73 -9.37
C PRO A 135 -12.95 19.84 -8.70
N ARG A 136 -12.56 20.22 -7.49
CA ARG A 136 -13.38 21.12 -6.63
C ARG A 136 -13.38 22.57 -7.10
N SER A 137 -12.36 22.98 -7.85
CA SER A 137 -12.13 24.37 -8.23
C SER A 137 -12.31 24.63 -9.73
N SER A 138 -12.21 23.62 -10.58
CA SER A 138 -12.41 23.76 -12.02
C SER A 138 -13.05 22.50 -12.58
N PRO A 139 -14.35 22.52 -12.93
CA PRO A 139 -14.98 21.34 -13.52
C PRO A 139 -14.22 20.90 -14.78
N PHE A 140 -14.25 19.60 -15.09
CA PHE A 140 -13.92 19.15 -16.44
C PHE A 140 -14.94 19.79 -17.39
N THR A 141 -14.54 20.87 -18.05
CA THR A 141 -15.35 21.51 -19.08
C THR A 141 -14.85 21.07 -20.45
N GLY A 142 -15.78 20.75 -21.33
CA GLY A 142 -15.51 20.53 -22.75
C GLY A 142 -16.47 21.39 -23.55
N THR A 143 -15.96 22.03 -24.59
CA THR A 143 -16.77 22.78 -25.57
C THR A 143 -16.64 22.09 -26.92
N THR A 144 -17.75 21.92 -27.64
CA THR A 144 -17.72 21.54 -29.06
C THR A 144 -17.60 22.80 -29.92
N GLU A 145 -16.80 22.77 -30.98
CA GLU A 145 -16.41 23.98 -31.71
C GLU A 145 -17.56 24.70 -32.44
N LEU A 146 -18.69 24.03 -32.66
CA LEU A 146 -19.87 24.65 -33.26
C LEU A 146 -21.11 24.35 -32.41
N THR A 147 -21.56 25.35 -31.65
CA THR A 147 -22.96 25.39 -31.20
C THR A 147 -23.62 26.49 -32.02
N GLY A 148 -24.47 26.12 -32.98
CA GLY A 148 -25.17 27.12 -33.78
C GLY A 148 -25.89 26.58 -35.00
N ALA A 149 -26.87 27.36 -35.46
CA ALA A 149 -27.53 27.17 -36.73
C ALA A 149 -26.49 27.22 -37.85
N HIS A 150 -26.36 26.15 -38.62
CA HIS A 150 -25.67 26.18 -39.88
C HIS A 150 -26.62 25.78 -41.00
N THR A 151 -26.25 26.15 -42.22
CA THR A 151 -27.00 25.85 -43.44
C THR A 151 -26.12 25.06 -44.39
N HIS A 152 -26.72 24.21 -45.20
CA HIS A 152 -26.02 23.56 -46.30
C HIS A 152 -26.34 24.31 -47.59
N ALA A 153 -25.36 24.43 -48.48
CA ALA A 153 -25.64 24.77 -49.87
C ALA A 153 -26.50 23.63 -50.44
N GLY A 154 -27.77 23.90 -50.73
CA GLY A 154 -28.54 23.00 -51.57
C GLY A 154 -27.87 23.01 -52.93
N GLY A 155 -27.49 21.81 -53.40
CA GLY A 155 -27.05 21.66 -54.78
C GLY A 155 -28.08 22.24 -55.73
N ALA A 156 -27.66 22.58 -56.94
CA ALA A 156 -28.58 23.14 -57.92
C ALA A 156 -29.70 22.14 -58.22
N ALA A 157 -30.93 22.52 -57.86
CA ALA A 157 -32.11 21.71 -58.11
C ALA A 157 -32.88 22.36 -59.26
N LEU A 158 -33.20 21.58 -60.29
CA LEU A 158 -34.15 22.01 -61.31
C LEU A 158 -35.55 21.80 -60.73
N GLY A 159 -36.16 22.86 -60.19
CA GLY A 159 -37.53 22.81 -59.74
C GLY A 159 -38.48 22.72 -60.95
N GLY A 160 -39.56 21.94 -60.85
CA GLY A 160 -40.57 21.85 -61.91
C GLY A 160 -41.30 23.17 -62.22
N GLY A 161 -41.04 24.24 -61.45
CA GLY A 161 -41.54 25.60 -61.68
C GLY A 161 -40.51 26.57 -62.25
N ASP A 162 -39.26 26.16 -62.51
CA ASP A 162 -38.18 27.02 -63.05
C ASP A 162 -38.19 27.10 -64.59
N GLN A 163 -39.36 26.86 -65.20
CA GLN A 163 -39.61 27.06 -66.62
C GLN A 163 -40.42 28.35 -66.80
N PHE A 164 -39.83 29.33 -67.48
CA PHE A 164 -40.54 30.50 -67.93
C PHE A 164 -40.64 30.44 -69.46
N GLU A 165 -41.86 30.46 -70.00
CA GLU A 165 -42.07 30.64 -71.44
C GLU A 165 -41.74 32.08 -71.82
N ALA A 166 -40.52 32.31 -72.30
CA ALA A 166 -40.10 33.57 -72.88
C ALA A 166 -39.85 33.37 -74.39
N GLY A 167 -40.90 33.50 -75.19
CA GLY A 167 -40.75 33.63 -76.65
C GLY A 167 -40.48 32.34 -77.44
N GLY A 168 -40.84 31.16 -76.91
CA GLY A 168 -40.84 29.91 -77.67
C GLY A 168 -39.64 28.98 -77.44
N ASP A 169 -38.67 29.39 -76.61
CA ASP A 169 -37.55 28.54 -76.18
C ASP A 169 -37.62 28.26 -74.66
N ASP A 170 -37.46 26.99 -74.29
CA ASP A 170 -37.46 26.52 -72.90
C ASP A 170 -36.14 26.89 -72.21
N TYR A 171 -36.12 28.01 -71.47
CA TYR A 171 -34.99 28.36 -70.61
C TYR A 171 -35.16 27.72 -69.24
N ARG A 172 -34.21 26.84 -68.85
CA ARG A 172 -34.13 26.30 -67.50
C ARG A 172 -33.29 27.22 -66.62
N VAL A 173 -33.90 27.82 -65.60
CA VAL A 173 -33.18 28.63 -64.63
C VAL A 173 -32.61 27.71 -63.54
N LEU A 174 -31.30 27.82 -63.30
CA LEU A 174 -30.62 27.08 -62.24
C LEU A 174 -30.90 27.75 -60.89
N SER A 175 -31.85 27.23 -60.12
CA SER A 175 -32.10 27.73 -58.77
C SER A 175 -31.11 27.12 -57.78
N VAL A 176 -30.28 27.96 -57.16
CA VAL A 176 -29.40 27.59 -56.05
C VAL A 176 -30.04 28.09 -54.76
N THR A 177 -30.52 27.16 -53.94
CA THR A 177 -31.16 27.48 -52.66
C THR A 177 -30.33 26.95 -51.51
N THR A 178 -30.15 27.76 -50.48
CA THR A 178 -29.57 27.34 -49.21
C THR A 178 -30.67 26.72 -48.35
N THR A 179 -30.40 25.60 -47.67
CA THR A 179 -31.38 25.01 -46.75
C THR A 179 -31.72 26.00 -45.64
N GLN A 180 -32.94 25.97 -45.11
CA GLN A 180 -33.22 26.74 -43.89
C GLN A 180 -32.31 26.28 -42.75
N ALA A 181 -31.98 27.19 -41.84
CA ALA A 181 -31.27 26.86 -40.62
C ALA A 181 -32.03 25.76 -39.87
N ALA A 182 -31.42 24.58 -39.73
CA ALA A 182 -31.99 23.56 -38.86
C ALA A 182 -31.84 24.02 -37.40
N GLY A 183 -32.94 23.94 -36.65
CA GLY A 183 -32.98 24.30 -35.23
C GLY A 183 -31.97 23.51 -34.38
N GLY A 184 -31.74 24.00 -33.15
CA GLY A 184 -30.68 23.51 -32.28
C GLY A 184 -30.69 21.99 -32.09
N HIS A 185 -29.52 21.38 -32.28
CA HIS A 185 -29.26 19.98 -31.98
C HIS A 185 -27.97 19.85 -31.16
N SER A 186 -27.81 18.73 -30.46
CA SER A 186 -26.65 18.44 -29.62
C SER A 186 -25.68 17.49 -30.31
N HIS A 187 -24.39 17.66 -30.00
CA HIS A 187 -23.36 16.67 -30.31
C HIS A 187 -23.15 15.77 -29.09
N ALA A 188 -23.06 14.46 -29.33
CA ALA A 188 -22.58 13.53 -28.32
C ALA A 188 -21.06 13.68 -28.21
N LEU A 189 -20.56 14.02 -27.03
CA LEU A 189 -19.13 13.97 -26.73
C LEU A 189 -18.78 12.52 -26.35
N ALA A 190 -18.15 11.79 -27.27
CA ALA A 190 -17.61 10.47 -26.99
C ALA A 190 -16.19 10.63 -26.41
N ILE A 191 -16.05 10.51 -25.10
CA ILE A 191 -14.75 10.34 -24.45
C ILE A 191 -14.35 8.88 -24.64
N THR A 192 -13.66 8.55 -25.73
CA THR A 192 -13.21 7.18 -26.05
C THR A 192 -11.88 6.81 -25.39
N GLY A 193 -11.34 7.69 -24.56
CA GLY A 193 -10.11 7.48 -23.81
C GLY A 193 -9.79 8.67 -22.91
N GLY A 194 -9.07 8.40 -21.82
CA GLY A 194 -8.72 9.38 -20.80
C GLY A 194 -8.81 8.77 -19.40
N GLY A 195 -7.99 9.30 -18.49
CA GLY A 195 -7.73 8.68 -17.20
C GLY A 195 -6.68 7.58 -17.33
N ASP A 196 -5.65 7.66 -16.51
CA ASP A 196 -4.74 6.55 -16.31
C ASP A 196 -5.47 5.54 -15.41
N GLY A 197 -5.01 4.28 -15.36
CA GLY A 197 -5.49 3.32 -14.34
C GLY A 197 -5.33 3.85 -12.90
N GLU A 198 -4.59 4.95 -12.75
CA GLU A 198 -4.35 5.64 -11.50
C GLU A 198 -3.81 7.06 -11.69
N THR A 199 -4.46 8.04 -11.05
CA THR A 199 -3.96 9.42 -10.98
C THR A 199 -3.18 9.63 -9.68
N ARG A 200 -1.85 9.42 -9.71
CA ARG A 200 -0.98 9.69 -8.53
C ARG A 200 0.20 10.63 -8.82
N PRO A 201 0.53 11.56 -7.91
CA PRO A 201 1.78 12.31 -8.00
C PRO A 201 3.01 11.39 -8.03
N ARG A 202 4.18 11.94 -8.40
CA ARG A 202 5.46 11.24 -8.26
C ARG A 202 5.59 10.70 -6.83
N ASN A 203 5.86 9.41 -6.70
CA ASN A 203 5.93 8.70 -5.42
C ASN A 203 7.13 7.76 -5.37
N ALA A 204 7.46 7.28 -4.18
CA ALA A 204 8.44 6.23 -3.94
C ALA A 204 7.72 5.02 -3.33
N ALA A 205 7.99 3.83 -3.87
CA ALA A 205 7.42 2.58 -3.38
C ALA A 205 8.19 2.10 -2.13
N VAL A 206 7.45 1.63 -1.14
CA VAL A 206 7.97 1.07 0.12
C VAL A 206 7.18 -0.18 0.48
N TYR A 207 7.78 -1.06 1.28
CA TYR A 207 7.09 -2.17 1.91
C TYR A 207 6.42 -1.68 3.19
N TYR A 208 5.17 -2.10 3.41
CA TYR A 208 4.46 -1.89 4.66
C TYR A 208 4.55 -3.13 5.51
N PHE A 209 5.06 -2.98 6.73
CA PHE A 209 5.11 -4.04 7.73
C PHE A 209 4.12 -3.72 8.86
N ILE A 210 3.42 -4.73 9.34
CA ILE A 210 2.49 -4.62 10.46
C ILE A 210 2.97 -5.45 11.64
N LYS A 211 2.85 -4.88 12.84
CA LYS A 211 3.21 -5.56 14.08
C LYS A 211 2.11 -6.51 14.52
N ILE A 212 2.46 -7.77 14.75
CA ILE A 212 1.51 -8.84 15.07
C ILE A 212 1.70 -9.48 16.46
N ASN A 213 2.90 -9.36 17.06
CA ASN A 213 3.21 -9.82 18.42
C ASN A 213 4.08 -8.80 19.17
#